data_AF-A0A847H2U5-F1
#
_entry.id   AF-A0A847H2U5-F1
#
_cell.length_a   1.000
_cell.length_b   1.000
_cell.length_c   1.000
_cell.angle_alpha   90.00
_cell.angle_beta   90.00
_cell.angle_gamma   90.00
#
_symmetry.space_group_name_H-M   'P 1'
#
loop_
_entity.id
_entity.type
_entity.pdbx_description
1 polymer ?
#
loop_
_entity_poly.entity_id
_entity_poly.type
_entity_poly.pdbx_seq_one_letter_code
_entity_poly.pdbx_strand_id
1 'polypeptide(L)'
;ANYINREREIIPQDSITKPPSAELRPNQTDQDTLPPYEILDGIIAEFIEQNRSIRDISDKYPPDVVKYVIKKINSSEYKRRQAATGLKVTTKAFGVGRRFPIVQGYDFQDGFCNGYENE
;
A
#
# COMPACT_ATOMS: atom_id res chain seq x y z
N ALA A 1 -11.19 15.32 -3.00
CA ALA A 1 -11.69 16.24 -4.04
C ALA A 1 -13.16 16.59 -3.83
N ASN A 2 -14.09 15.61 -3.81
CA ASN A 2 -15.53 15.86 -3.64
C ASN A 2 -15.90 16.68 -2.39
N TYR A 3 -15.24 16.45 -1.26
CA TYR A 3 -15.45 17.21 -0.03
C TYR A 3 -15.16 18.72 -0.19
N ILE A 4 -14.18 19.09 -1.02
CA ILE A 4 -13.81 20.50 -1.27
C ILE A 4 -14.80 21.15 -2.25
N ASN A 5 -15.36 20.37 -3.18
CA ASN A 5 -16.31 20.85 -4.18
C ASN A 5 -17.77 20.96 -3.70
N ARG A 6 -18.05 20.66 -2.42
CA ARG A 6 -19.42 20.57 -1.89
C ARG A 6 -20.24 21.87 -1.96
N GLU A 7 -19.56 23.02 -1.87
CA GLU A 7 -20.19 24.35 -1.84
C GLU A 7 -20.04 25.08 -3.18
N ARG A 8 -18.91 24.86 -3.88
CA ARG A 8 -18.67 25.36 -5.24
C ARG A 8 -17.67 24.45 -5.94
N GLU A 9 -17.76 24.34 -7.27
CA GLU A 9 -16.76 23.62 -8.04
C GLU A 9 -15.42 24.39 -8.03
N ILE A 10 -14.43 23.86 -7.30
CA ILE A 10 -13.06 24.41 -7.23
C ILE A 10 -12.11 23.53 -8.04
N ILE A 11 -12.29 22.22 -7.95
CA ILE A 11 -11.52 21.20 -8.67
C ILE A 11 -12.39 20.73 -9.85
N PRO A 12 -11.90 20.80 -11.10
CA PRO A 12 -12.67 20.34 -12.26
C PRO A 12 -13.11 18.87 -12.14
N GLN A 13 -14.35 18.55 -12.52
CA GLN A 13 -14.87 17.17 -12.51
C GLN A 13 -14.05 16.21 -13.37
N ASP A 14 -13.48 16.67 -14.47
CA ASP A 14 -12.64 15.85 -15.35
C ASP A 14 -11.41 15.29 -14.61
N SER A 15 -10.85 16.05 -13.67
CA SER A 15 -9.71 15.60 -12.84
C SER A 15 -10.10 14.54 -11.80
N ILE A 16 -11.39 14.42 -11.47
CA ILE A 16 -11.92 13.47 -10.49
C ILE A 16 -12.37 12.17 -11.18
N THR A 17 -12.94 12.30 -12.37
CA THR A 17 -13.52 11.19 -13.15
C THR A 17 -12.50 10.48 -14.03
N LYS A 18 -11.35 11.12 -14.34
CA LYS A 18 -10.28 10.48 -15.10
C LYS A 18 -9.81 9.20 -14.38
N PRO A 19 -9.76 8.06 -15.07
CA PRO A 19 -9.29 6.82 -14.47
C PRO A 19 -7.83 6.94 -14.00
N PRO A 20 -7.44 6.24 -12.93
CA PRO A 20 -6.07 6.25 -12.45
C PRO A 20 -5.15 5.66 -13.51
N SER A 21 -4.31 6.51 -14.11
CA SER A 21 -3.35 6.13 -15.14
C SER A 21 -2.03 6.82 -14.87
N ALA A 22 -0.99 6.06 -14.50
CA ALA A 22 0.38 6.53 -14.52
C ALA A 22 0.85 6.67 -15.99
N GLU A 23 0.67 7.86 -16.56
CA GLU A 23 1.07 8.23 -17.93
C GLU A 23 2.60 8.31 -18.09
N LEU A 24 3.33 7.25 -17.71
CA LEU A 24 4.76 7.10 -17.97
C LEU A 24 5.03 6.60 -19.40
N ARG A 25 4.05 5.95 -20.04
CA ARG A 25 4.02 5.53 -21.46
C ARG A 25 2.59 5.53 -22.02
N PRO A 26 2.39 5.77 -23.34
CA PRO A 26 1.06 5.70 -23.95
C PRO A 26 0.48 4.28 -23.81
N ASN A 27 -0.77 4.18 -23.33
CA ASN A 27 -1.52 2.94 -23.02
C ASN A 27 -1.02 2.12 -21.81
N GLN A 28 -0.19 2.69 -20.92
CA GLN A 28 0.17 2.00 -19.68
C GLN A 28 -0.91 2.22 -18.61
N THR A 29 -1.65 1.17 -18.27
CA THR A 29 -2.60 1.16 -17.14
C THR A 29 -1.95 0.51 -15.92
N ASP A 30 -1.97 1.18 -14.76
CA ASP A 30 -1.46 0.60 -13.49
C ASP A 30 -2.18 -0.70 -13.09
N GLN A 31 -3.36 -0.93 -13.68
CA GLN A 31 -4.18 -2.13 -13.52
C GLN A 31 -3.59 -3.38 -14.18
N ASP A 32 -2.59 -3.26 -15.06
CA ASP A 32 -2.01 -4.43 -15.74
C ASP A 32 -1.13 -5.29 -14.81
N THR A 33 -0.65 -4.71 -13.69
CA THR A 33 0.32 -5.38 -12.80
C THR A 33 -0.12 -5.42 -11.33
N LEU A 34 -1.16 -4.69 -10.94
CA LEU A 34 -1.64 -4.63 -9.56
C LEU A 34 -3.02 -5.28 -9.43
N PRO A 35 -3.32 -5.94 -8.30
CA PRO A 35 -4.67 -6.36 -7.99
C PRO A 35 -5.60 -5.13 -7.89
N PRO A 36 -6.93 -5.31 -8.02
CA PRO A 36 -7.90 -4.25 -7.83
C PRO A 36 -7.63 -3.46 -6.55
N TYR A 37 -7.71 -2.12 -6.61
CA TYR A 37 -7.36 -1.24 -5.49
C TYR A 37 -8.12 -1.59 -4.19
N GLU A 38 -9.38 -1.98 -4.29
CA GLU A 38 -10.18 -2.44 -3.14
C GLU A 38 -9.52 -3.61 -2.39
N ILE A 39 -8.94 -4.56 -3.13
CA ILE A 39 -8.24 -5.72 -2.56
C ILE A 39 -6.86 -5.30 -2.05
N LEU A 40 -6.14 -4.48 -2.82
CA LEU A 40 -4.81 -3.98 -2.46
C LEU A 40 -4.84 -3.21 -1.14
N ASP A 41 -5.77 -2.25 -1.02
CA ASP A 41 -5.90 -1.38 0.13
C ASP A 41 -6.36 -2.16 1.36
N GLY A 42 -7.26 -3.13 1.20
CA GLY A 42 -7.66 -4.05 2.25
C GLY A 42 -6.48 -4.86 2.81
N ILE A 43 -5.64 -5.42 1.93
CA ILE A 43 -4.43 -6.16 2.33
C ILE A 43 -3.43 -5.23 3.03
N ILE A 44 -3.21 -4.03 2.51
CA ILE A 44 -2.30 -3.04 3.11
C ILE A 44 -2.77 -2.65 4.51
N ALA A 45 -4.06 -2.36 4.69
CA ALA A 45 -4.62 -2.00 5.98
C ALA A 45 -4.46 -3.13 7.01
N GLU A 46 -4.79 -4.38 6.64
CA GLU A 46 -4.66 -5.52 7.56
C GLU A 46 -3.20 -5.83 7.90
N PHE A 47 -2.29 -5.75 6.92
CA PHE A 47 -0.88 -6.08 7.13
C PHE A 47 -0.14 -4.98 7.92
N ILE A 48 -0.48 -3.71 7.72
CA ILE A 48 0.34 -2.58 8.19
C ILE A 48 -0.32 -1.81 9.32
N GLU A 49 -1.63 -1.63 9.26
CA GLU A 49 -2.37 -0.97 10.33
C GLU A 49 -2.71 -1.98 11.44
N GLN A 50 -3.12 -3.20 11.07
CA GLN A 50 -3.57 -4.20 12.04
C GLN A 50 -2.48 -5.22 12.43
N ASN A 51 -1.31 -5.21 11.79
CA ASN A 51 -0.21 -6.17 12.02
C ASN A 51 -0.65 -7.65 11.95
N ARG A 52 -1.64 -7.97 11.11
CA ARG A 52 -2.11 -9.36 10.95
C ARG A 52 -1.09 -10.21 10.20
N SER A 53 -1.07 -11.51 10.48
CA SER A 53 -0.19 -12.43 9.80
C SER A 53 -0.62 -12.69 8.36
N ILE A 54 0.32 -13.12 7.52
CA ILE A 54 0.05 -13.49 6.13
C ILE A 54 -1.00 -14.59 6.06
N ARG A 55 -0.99 -15.51 7.03
CA ARG A 55 -1.97 -16.59 7.15
C ARG A 55 -3.37 -16.02 7.38
N ASP A 56 -3.52 -15.13 8.35
CA ASP A 56 -4.83 -14.53 8.69
C ASP A 56 -5.39 -13.68 7.54
N ILE A 57 -4.52 -13.03 6.76
CA ILE A 57 -4.93 -12.23 5.60
C ILE A 57 -5.30 -13.16 4.42
N SER A 58 -4.60 -14.29 4.28
CA SER A 58 -4.88 -15.30 3.24
C SER A 58 -6.19 -16.04 3.47
N ASP A 59 -6.77 -15.99 4.67
CA ASP A 59 -8.11 -16.51 4.93
C ASP A 59 -9.22 -15.62 4.33
N LYS A 60 -8.92 -14.35 4.05
CA LYS A 60 -9.88 -13.36 3.49
C LYS A 60 -9.63 -13.01 2.04
N TYR A 61 -8.39 -13.10 1.58
CA TYR A 61 -7.98 -12.73 0.23
C TYR A 61 -7.20 -13.87 -0.44
N PRO A 62 -7.16 -13.95 -1.78
CA PRO A 62 -6.43 -15.01 -2.47
C PRO A 62 -4.96 -15.03 -2.05
N PRO A 63 -4.42 -16.19 -1.63
CA PRO A 63 -3.07 -16.27 -1.04
C PRO A 63 -1.97 -15.81 -1.99
N ASP A 64 -2.14 -16.04 -3.30
CA ASP A 64 -1.18 -15.59 -4.32
C ASP A 64 -1.13 -14.06 -4.42
N VAL A 65 -2.29 -13.40 -4.30
CA VAL A 65 -2.41 -11.95 -4.30
C VAL A 65 -1.78 -11.36 -3.04
N VAL A 66 -2.05 -11.95 -1.87
CA VAL A 66 -1.46 -11.52 -0.59
C VAL A 66 0.07 -11.60 -0.64
N LYS A 67 0.62 -12.74 -1.09
CA LYS A 67 2.07 -12.91 -1.25
C LYS A 67 2.67 -11.90 -2.23
N TYR A 68 1.99 -11.67 -3.36
CA TYR A 68 2.43 -10.71 -4.35
C TYR A 68 2.49 -9.28 -3.79
N VAL A 69 1.43 -8.84 -3.10
CA VAL A 69 1.35 -7.51 -2.49
C VAL A 69 2.42 -7.32 -1.43
N ILE A 70 2.61 -8.28 -0.52
CA ILE A 70 3.62 -8.20 0.54
C ILE A 70 5.04 -8.12 -0.04
N LYS A 71 5.33 -8.95 -1.06
CA LYS A 71 6.61 -8.89 -1.78
C LYS A 71 6.84 -7.52 -2.41
N LYS A 72 5.81 -6.94 -3.04
CA LYS A 72 5.87 -5.59 -3.62
C LYS A 72 6.12 -4.52 -2.55
N ILE A 73 5.43 -4.59 -1.41
CA ILE A 73 5.63 -3.67 -0.27
C ILE A 73 7.09 -3.67 0.16
N ASN A 74 7.66 -4.85 0.41
CA ASN A 74 9.03 -5.00 0.88
C ASN A 74 10.05 -4.54 -0.18
N SER A 75 9.84 -4.89 -1.45
CA SER A 75 10.69 -4.41 -2.54
C SER A 75 10.63 -2.90 -2.74
N SER A 76 9.60 -2.23 -2.22
CA SER A 76 9.41 -0.79 -2.35
C SER A 76 9.99 0.00 -1.17
N GLU A 77 10.57 -0.66 -0.17
CA GLU A 77 11.17 0.00 1.01
C GLU A 77 12.34 0.93 0.64
N TYR A 78 13.12 0.60 -0.40
CA TYR A 78 14.19 1.49 -0.88
C TYR A 78 13.63 2.83 -1.40
N LYS A 79 12.49 2.80 -2.10
CA LYS A 79 11.81 4.01 -2.62
C LYS A 79 11.31 4.87 -1.46
N ARG A 80 10.85 4.24 -0.38
CA ARG A 80 10.36 4.93 0.82
C ARG A 80 11.45 5.64 1.57
N ARG A 81 12.63 5.03 1.71
CA ARG A 81 13.77 5.70 2.37
C ARG A 81 14.27 6.93 1.60
N GLN A 82 14.07 6.95 0.28
CA GLN A 82 14.40 8.09 -0.58
C GLN A 82 13.27 9.11 -0.72
N ALA A 83 12.08 8.83 -0.16
CA ALA A 83 10.94 9.74 -0.25
C ALA A 83 11.17 10.98 0.62
N ALA A 84 10.70 12.13 0.12
CA ALA A 84 10.70 13.36 0.89
C ALA A 84 9.81 13.25 2.15
N THR A 85 10.11 14.05 3.17
CA THR A 85 9.30 14.13 4.39
C THR A 85 7.86 14.54 4.05
N GLY A 86 6.87 13.73 4.44
CA GLY A 86 5.45 13.95 4.20
C GLY A 86 4.63 14.06 5.49
N LEU A 87 3.49 14.75 5.42
CA LEU A 87 2.54 14.86 6.53
C LEU A 87 1.80 13.53 6.77
N LYS A 88 1.64 13.16 8.04
CA LYS A 88 0.97 11.93 8.45
C LYS A 88 -0.54 12.16 8.55
N VAL A 89 -1.32 11.37 7.81
CA VAL A 89 -2.79 11.48 7.77
C VAL A 89 -3.50 10.27 8.42
N THR A 90 -2.83 9.12 8.53
CA THR A 90 -3.38 7.88 9.12
C THR A 90 -2.77 7.56 10.49
N THR A 91 -3.41 6.70 11.30
CA THR A 91 -2.96 6.34 12.67
C THR A 91 -1.61 5.60 12.68
N LYS A 92 -1.38 4.69 11.72
CA LYS A 92 -0.09 4.05 11.44
C LYS A 92 0.39 4.44 10.05
N ALA A 93 1.63 4.90 9.95
CA ALA A 93 2.19 5.44 8.72
C ALA A 93 3.51 4.75 8.35
N PHE A 94 3.78 4.71 7.05
CA PHE A 94 4.97 4.17 6.39
C PHE A 94 6.29 4.93 6.67
N GLY A 95 6.38 5.67 7.77
CA GLY A 95 7.55 6.43 8.20
C GLY A 95 8.14 5.90 9.50
N VAL A 96 8.20 6.73 10.54
CA VAL A 96 8.80 6.39 11.85
C VAL A 96 8.20 5.12 12.48
N GLY A 97 6.97 4.73 12.13
CA GLY A 97 6.28 3.54 12.64
C GLY A 97 6.61 2.20 11.95
N ARG A 98 7.31 2.19 10.81
CA ARG A 98 7.69 0.95 10.10
C ARG A 98 9.14 1.04 9.63
N ARG A 99 10.05 0.47 10.43
CA ARG A 99 11.49 0.40 10.11
C ARG A 99 11.85 -1.01 9.66
N PHE A 100 11.83 -1.24 8.34
CA PHE A 100 12.33 -2.48 7.75
C PHE A 100 13.72 -2.28 7.13
N PRO A 101 14.60 -3.31 7.15
CA PRO A 101 15.86 -3.28 6.41
C PRO A 101 15.59 -3.27 4.90
N ILE A 102 16.37 -2.49 4.14
CA ILE A 102 16.27 -2.43 2.66
C ILE A 102 16.73 -3.75 2.05
N VAL A 103 17.86 -4.27 2.52
CA VAL A 103 18.35 -5.59 2.13
C VAL A 103 17.88 -6.58 3.17
N GLN A 104 16.99 -7.47 2.77
CA GLN A 104 16.38 -8.46 3.64
C GLN A 104 16.15 -9.76 2.86
N GLY A 105 16.41 -10.90 3.50
CA GLY A 105 16.26 -12.24 2.92
C GLY A 105 15.16 -13.06 3.60
N TYR A 106 14.16 -12.40 4.21
CA TYR A 106 13.06 -13.09 4.87
C TYR A 106 12.25 -13.86 3.84
N ASP A 107 12.12 -15.17 4.07
CA ASP A 107 11.15 -16.00 3.34
C ASP A 107 9.82 -15.96 4.08
N PHE A 108 8.86 -15.24 3.50
CA PHE A 108 7.55 -15.01 4.10
C PHE A 108 6.62 -16.24 4.01
N GLN A 109 7.15 -17.42 3.65
CA GLN A 109 6.40 -18.68 3.66
C GLN A 109 6.16 -19.21 5.07
N ASP A 110 7.03 -18.87 6.03
CA ASP A 110 6.96 -19.38 7.40
C ASP A 110 6.51 -18.29 8.38
N GLY A 111 5.26 -17.84 8.30
CA GLY A 111 4.51 -17.28 9.45
C GLY A 111 5.12 -16.17 10.34
N PHE A 112 6.23 -15.52 9.98
CA PHE A 112 6.88 -14.54 10.86
C PHE A 112 6.23 -13.16 10.76
N CYS A 113 5.15 -12.99 11.53
CA CYS A 113 4.69 -11.70 12.03
C CYS A 113 4.97 -11.64 13.53
N ASN A 114 6.23 -11.50 13.93
CA ASN A 114 6.59 -11.05 15.27
C ASN A 114 7.93 -10.32 15.21
N GLY A 115 7.85 -9.00 15.00
CA GLY A 115 8.98 -8.08 15.13
C GLY A 115 8.57 -6.76 15.78
N TYR A 116 7.39 -6.70 16.39
CA TYR A 116 6.88 -5.56 17.13
C TYR A 116 6.58 -5.99 18.57
N GLU A 117 7.59 -6.52 19.26
CA GLU A 117 7.62 -6.40 20.72
C GLU A 117 8.18 -5.01 21.05
N ASN A 118 7.46 -4.34 21.94
CA ASN A 118 7.69 -2.97 22.34
C ASN A 118 9.03 -2.83 23.08
N GLU A 119 9.84 -1.86 22.67
CA GLU A 119 10.69 -1.07 23.56
C GLU A 119 10.28 0.40 23.45
#